data_AF-A0A169C1Y3-F1
#
_entry.id   AF-A0A169C1Y3-F1
#
_cell.length_a   1.000
_cell.length_b   1.000
_cell.length_c   1.000
_cell.angle_alpha   90.00
_cell.angle_beta   90.00
_cell.angle_gamma   90.00
#
_symmetry.space_group_name_H-M   'P 1'
#
loop_
_entity.id
_entity.type
_entity.pdbx_description
1 polymer ?
#
loop_
_entity_poly.entity_id
_entity_poly.type
_entity_poly.pdbx_seq_one_letter_code
_entity_poly.pdbx_strand_id
1 'polypeptide(L)'
;MTLAAVPLDPDANEARRLLLEELADPRYRAAEPTLFDRVVQAIRDWFTSLTLPGDGPPVPVAAVIGVLVLVALVVAALLIAGRPRVARRSAVTGAVLADDDTRSAAALRSLAEAAAARGDWDEALVERFRALVRSLDERTVLRVSPGTTALGLSSRASAAFPSSTAALRRAADDFDRVRYLGHPCGSAEYERIAALDRELAAASPILDALGATR
;
A
#
# COMPACT_ATOMS: atom_id res chain seq x y z
N MET A 1 -47.11 -1.30 -50.49
CA MET A 1 -45.78 -1.34 -49.86
C MET A 1 -44.99 -0.16 -50.41
N THR A 2 -45.09 0.97 -49.73
CA THR A 2 -44.53 2.25 -50.15
C THR A 2 -43.88 2.85 -48.91
N LEU A 3 -42.55 2.90 -48.92
CA LEU A 3 -41.73 3.47 -47.86
C LEU A 3 -42.02 4.98 -47.78
N ALA A 4 -42.60 5.43 -46.68
CA ALA A 4 -42.70 6.85 -46.37
C ALA A 4 -41.29 7.35 -46.01
N ALA A 5 -40.69 8.13 -46.91
CA ALA A 5 -39.43 8.81 -46.67
C ALA A 5 -39.60 9.80 -45.51
N VAL A 6 -38.90 9.55 -44.41
CA VAL A 6 -38.69 10.54 -43.34
C VAL A 6 -37.88 11.68 -43.96
N PRO A 7 -38.35 12.93 -43.96
CA PRO A 7 -37.57 14.05 -44.48
C PRO A 7 -36.32 14.25 -43.61
N LEU A 8 -35.15 14.04 -44.20
CA LEU A 8 -33.84 14.27 -43.56
C LEU A 8 -33.40 15.73 -43.75
N ASP A 9 -34.22 16.67 -43.31
CA ASP A 9 -33.78 18.05 -43.08
C ASP A 9 -34.70 18.71 -42.04
N PRO A 10 -34.39 18.63 -40.72
CA PRO A 10 -35.20 19.28 -39.70
C PRO A 10 -35.13 20.80 -39.91
N ASP A 11 -36.28 21.47 -39.86
CA ASP A 11 -36.37 22.94 -39.92
C ASP A 11 -35.48 23.57 -38.84
N ALA A 12 -34.93 24.76 -39.07
CA ALA A 12 -33.91 25.38 -38.22
C ALA A 12 -34.35 25.53 -36.75
N ASN A 13 -35.67 25.66 -36.52
CA ASN A 13 -36.26 25.72 -35.19
C ASN A 13 -36.32 24.35 -34.49
N GLU A 14 -36.48 23.26 -35.24
CA GLU A 14 -36.51 21.89 -34.75
C GLU A 14 -35.10 21.39 -34.42
N ALA A 15 -34.12 21.73 -35.26
CA ALA A 15 -32.71 21.53 -34.96
C ALA A 15 -32.29 22.27 -33.67
N ARG A 16 -32.79 23.49 -33.45
CA ARG A 16 -32.53 24.27 -32.22
C ARG A 16 -33.17 23.65 -30.98
N ARG A 17 -34.36 23.08 -31.09
CA ARG A 17 -35.02 22.35 -30.00
C ARG A 17 -34.26 21.09 -29.63
N LEU A 18 -33.89 20.28 -30.62
CA LEU A 18 -33.10 19.06 -30.43
C LEU A 18 -31.72 19.37 -29.80
N LEU A 19 -31.08 20.48 -30.19
CA LEU A 19 -29.85 20.98 -29.57
C LEU A 19 -30.03 21.40 -28.10
N LEU A 20 -31.14 22.07 -27.78
CA LEU A 20 -31.44 22.48 -26.41
C LEU A 20 -31.81 21.29 -25.51
N GLU A 21 -32.43 20.27 -26.09
CA GLU A 21 -32.84 19.03 -25.41
C GLU A 21 -31.62 18.14 -25.11
N GLU A 22 -30.66 18.05 -26.04
CA GLU A 22 -29.37 17.39 -25.83
C GLU A 22 -28.48 18.13 -24.81
N LEU A 23 -28.46 19.47 -24.84
CA LEU A 23 -27.75 20.29 -23.83
C LEU A 23 -28.37 20.21 -22.43
N ALA A 24 -29.62 19.77 -22.33
CA ALA A 24 -30.29 19.54 -21.05
C ALA A 24 -30.02 18.15 -20.46
N ASP A 25 -29.29 17.26 -21.18
CA ASP A 25 -28.97 15.91 -20.72
C ASP A 25 -28.19 15.94 -19.39
N PRO A 26 -28.78 15.44 -18.28
CA PRO A 26 -28.16 15.40 -16.96
C PRO A 26 -26.91 14.51 -16.89
N ARG A 27 -26.61 13.71 -17.92
CA ARG A 27 -25.43 12.85 -17.98
C ARG A 27 -24.09 13.60 -17.94
N TYR A 28 -24.08 14.92 -18.17
CA TYR A 28 -22.92 15.80 -17.97
C TYR A 28 -22.94 16.59 -16.65
N ARG A 29 -23.85 16.29 -15.70
CA ARG A 29 -23.93 16.97 -14.39
C ARG A 29 -23.52 16.13 -13.19
N ALA A 30 -22.93 14.96 -13.39
CA ALA A 30 -22.27 14.20 -12.31
C ALA A 30 -20.77 14.52 -12.25
N ALA A 31 -20.42 15.77 -11.96
CA ALA A 31 -19.15 16.05 -11.31
C ALA A 31 -19.42 16.00 -9.80
N GLU A 32 -19.42 14.80 -9.22
CA GLU A 32 -19.13 14.72 -7.79
C GLU A 32 -17.78 15.41 -7.60
N PRO A 33 -17.67 16.40 -6.69
CA PRO A 33 -16.44 17.14 -6.53
C PRO A 33 -15.33 16.14 -6.17
N THR A 34 -14.36 16.00 -7.07
CA THR A 34 -13.21 15.15 -6.84
C THR A 34 -12.50 15.66 -5.58
N LEU A 35 -11.80 14.77 -4.86
CA LEU A 35 -11.00 15.19 -3.70
C LEU A 35 -10.05 16.33 -4.07
N PHE A 36 -9.59 16.35 -5.32
CA PHE A 36 -8.78 17.42 -5.90
C PHE A 36 -9.54 18.75 -6.01
N ASP A 37 -10.78 18.76 -6.51
CA ASP A 37 -11.58 19.98 -6.62
C ASP A 37 -11.88 20.60 -5.26
N ARG A 38 -12.16 19.78 -4.24
CA ARG A 38 -12.36 20.28 -2.86
C ARG A 38 -11.09 20.91 -2.29
N VAL A 39 -9.93 20.33 -2.59
CA VAL A 39 -8.63 20.87 -2.18
C VAL A 39 -8.32 22.17 -2.90
N VAL A 40 -8.54 22.24 -4.23
CA VAL A 40 -8.35 23.46 -5.02
C VAL A 40 -9.28 24.59 -4.55
N GLN A 41 -10.52 24.25 -4.21
CA GLN A 41 -11.49 25.21 -3.69
C GLN A 41 -11.08 25.72 -2.30
N ALA A 42 -10.67 24.83 -1.39
CA ALA A 42 -10.17 25.23 -0.07
C ALA A 42 -8.93 26.14 -0.15
N ILE A 43 -8.02 25.88 -1.09
CA ILE A 43 -6.83 26.72 -1.34
C ILE A 43 -7.23 28.10 -1.85
N ARG A 44 -8.19 28.17 -2.77
CA ARG A 44 -8.70 29.44 -3.31
C ARG A 44 -9.38 30.29 -2.25
N ASP A 45 -10.22 29.67 -1.42
CA ASP A 45 -10.95 30.33 -0.34
C ASP A 45 -10.00 30.84 0.76
N TRP A 46 -8.91 30.11 1.02
CA TRP A 46 -7.84 30.59 1.90
C TRP A 46 -7.14 31.83 1.32
N PHE A 47 -6.81 31.82 0.03
CA PHE A 47 -6.16 32.96 -0.63
C PHE A 47 -7.02 34.23 -0.61
N THR A 48 -8.33 34.09 -0.82
CA THR A 48 -9.27 35.22 -0.76
C THR A 48 -9.53 35.70 0.67
N SER A 49 -9.46 34.81 1.67
CA SER A 49 -9.55 35.19 3.08
C SER A 49 -8.37 36.04 3.57
N LEU A 50 -7.20 35.90 2.94
CA LEU A 50 -6.00 36.67 3.25
C LEU A 50 -6.01 38.07 2.61
N THR A 51 -6.79 38.27 1.56
CA THR A 51 -6.96 39.57 0.91
C THR A 51 -8.13 40.33 1.56
N LEU A 52 -7.90 40.88 2.75
CA LEU A 52 -8.80 41.89 3.34
C LEU A 52 -8.52 43.26 2.71
N PRO A 53 -9.53 43.99 2.19
CA PRO A 53 -9.39 45.41 1.87
C PRO A 53 -9.44 46.19 3.18
N GLY A 54 -8.29 46.68 3.66
CA GLY A 54 -8.25 47.53 4.85
C GLY A 54 -6.83 47.94 5.22
N ASP A 55 -6.60 49.25 5.26
CA ASP A 55 -5.38 49.88 5.79
C ASP A 55 -5.12 49.44 7.24
N GLY A 56 -4.05 48.69 7.49
CA GLY A 56 -3.62 48.29 8.83
C GLY A 56 -2.17 47.75 8.90
N PRO A 57 -1.37 48.10 9.93
CA PRO A 57 0.08 47.79 9.98
C PRO A 57 0.41 46.43 10.66
N PRO A 58 1.68 46.02 10.74
CA PRO A 58 2.44 45.30 9.74
C PRO A 58 2.63 43.82 10.15
N VAL A 59 1.91 42.90 9.50
CA VAL A 59 2.39 41.52 9.25
C VAL A 59 2.83 40.61 10.43
N PRO A 60 2.31 40.64 11.68
CA PRO A 60 2.63 39.59 12.65
C PRO A 60 1.58 38.45 12.66
N VAL A 61 0.29 38.78 12.46
CA VAL A 61 -0.81 37.80 12.59
C VAL A 61 -0.93 36.91 11.34
N ALA A 62 -0.81 37.48 10.14
CA ALA A 62 -0.84 36.70 8.90
C ALA A 62 0.32 35.70 8.81
N ALA A 63 1.51 36.06 9.31
CA ALA A 63 2.66 35.17 9.38
C ALA A 63 2.44 34.01 10.36
N VAL A 64 1.87 34.29 11.55
CA VAL A 64 1.54 33.24 12.54
C VAL A 64 0.48 32.28 12.01
N ILE A 65 -0.57 32.80 11.35
CA ILE A 65 -1.60 31.98 10.71
C ILE A 65 -1.00 31.13 9.58
N GLY A 66 -0.13 31.70 8.75
CA GLY A 66 0.57 30.97 7.69
C GLY A 66 1.42 29.82 8.23
N VAL A 67 2.15 30.04 9.33
CA VAL A 67 2.95 29.00 9.99
C VAL A 67 2.04 27.91 10.58
N LEU A 68 0.94 28.27 11.24
CA LEU A 68 0.00 27.29 11.79
C LEU A 68 -0.65 26.43 10.70
N VAL A 69 -1.04 27.03 9.57
CA VAL A 69 -1.58 26.30 8.42
C VAL A 69 -0.52 25.40 7.80
N LEU A 70 0.72 25.86 7.64
CA LEU A 70 1.83 25.04 7.15
C LEU A 70 2.07 23.84 8.06
N VAL A 71 2.10 24.04 9.38
CA VAL A 71 2.25 22.96 10.36
C VAL A 71 1.09 21.98 10.28
N ALA A 72 -0.16 22.47 10.20
CA ALA A 72 -1.34 21.63 10.06
C ALA A 72 -1.31 20.81 8.75
N LEU A 73 -0.85 21.40 7.64
CA LEU A 73 -0.69 20.72 6.36
C LEU A 73 0.43 19.66 6.42
N VAL A 74 1.56 19.96 7.07
CA VAL A 74 2.64 18.98 7.29
C VAL A 74 2.13 17.83 8.15
N VAL A 75 1.42 18.11 9.25
CA VAL A 75 0.82 17.08 10.09
C VAL A 75 -0.20 16.25 9.31
N ALA A 76 -1.12 16.89 8.59
CA ALA A 76 -2.10 16.21 7.76
C ALA A 76 -1.43 15.35 6.67
N ALA A 77 -0.39 15.87 6.01
CA ALA A 77 0.39 15.12 5.03
C ALA A 77 1.10 13.93 5.67
N LEU A 78 1.66 14.08 6.87
CA LEU A 78 2.28 12.97 7.62
C LEU A 78 1.27 11.92 8.11
N LEU A 79 0.04 12.33 8.40
CA LEU A 79 -1.04 11.42 8.77
C LEU A 79 -1.62 10.67 7.56
N ILE A 80 -1.82 11.37 6.44
CA ILE A 80 -2.40 10.82 5.20
C ILE A 80 -1.39 9.97 4.44
N ALA A 81 -0.12 10.39 4.36
CA ALA A 81 0.92 9.63 3.65
C ALA A 81 1.34 8.35 4.41
N GLY A 82 0.79 8.12 5.62
CA GLY A 82 1.48 7.34 6.63
C GLY A 82 2.81 8.02 6.99
N ARG A 83 3.46 7.59 8.07
CA ARG A 83 4.85 8.02 8.30
C ARG A 83 5.62 7.81 7.00
N PRO A 84 6.41 8.80 6.52
CA PRO A 84 7.22 8.61 5.34
C PRO A 84 7.99 7.34 5.61
N ARG A 85 7.69 6.31 4.82
CA ARG A 85 8.32 5.01 4.89
C ARG A 85 9.77 5.31 4.65
N VAL A 86 10.51 5.56 5.72
CA VAL A 86 11.93 5.36 5.80
C VAL A 86 12.04 3.83 5.73
N ALA A 87 11.75 3.31 4.55
CA ALA A 87 12.42 2.18 4.00
C ALA A 87 13.89 2.58 4.14
N ARG A 88 14.45 2.20 5.30
CA ARG A 88 15.88 2.06 5.47
C ARG A 88 16.32 1.43 4.17
N ARG A 89 17.10 2.20 3.44
CA ARG A 89 17.59 1.95 2.10
C ARG A 89 18.51 0.72 2.20
N SER A 90 17.91 -0.43 2.45
CA SER A 90 18.57 -1.71 2.66
C SER A 90 18.56 -2.36 1.31
N ALA A 91 19.65 -2.06 0.60
CA ALA A 91 20.26 -2.75 -0.52
C ALA A 91 19.35 -3.26 -1.66
N VAL A 92 19.82 -2.99 -2.87
CA VAL A 92 19.35 -3.52 -4.17
C VAL A 92 19.56 -5.04 -4.30
N THR A 93 19.76 -5.75 -3.19
CA THR A 93 19.87 -7.21 -3.14
C THR A 93 18.53 -7.74 -2.64
N GLY A 94 17.93 -8.70 -3.36
CA GLY A 94 16.65 -9.34 -3.02
C GLY A 94 16.67 -10.19 -1.74
N ALA A 95 17.51 -9.83 -0.76
CA ALA A 95 17.70 -10.54 0.49
C ALA A 95 16.52 -10.25 1.45
N VAL A 96 15.95 -11.32 2.00
CA VAL A 96 14.82 -11.25 2.94
C VAL A 96 15.23 -10.61 4.27
N LEU A 97 16.39 -11.02 4.78
CA LEU A 97 17.05 -10.45 5.94
C LEU A 97 18.22 -9.59 5.46
N ALA A 98 18.41 -8.44 6.10
CA ALA A 98 19.63 -7.67 5.88
C ALA A 98 20.82 -8.44 6.46
N ASP A 99 22.02 -8.16 5.92
CA ASP A 99 23.26 -8.85 6.27
C ASP A 99 23.61 -8.75 7.76
N ASP A 100 23.17 -7.65 8.39
CA ASP A 100 23.37 -7.28 9.78
C ASP A 100 22.10 -7.39 10.64
N ASP A 101 21.03 -8.01 10.13
CA ASP A 101 19.77 -8.11 10.87
C ASP A 101 19.88 -9.13 12.01
N THR A 102 20.24 -8.66 13.20
CA THR A 102 20.43 -9.49 14.42
C THR A 102 19.14 -9.71 15.22
N ARG A 103 17.99 -9.23 14.73
CA ARG A 103 16.72 -9.36 15.46
C ARG A 103 16.27 -10.83 15.49
N SER A 104 15.79 -11.25 16.66
CA SER A 104 15.25 -12.59 16.85
C SER A 104 13.89 -12.76 16.20
N ALA A 105 13.47 -14.00 15.96
CA ALA A 105 12.14 -14.28 15.43
C ALA A 105 11.04 -13.69 16.32
N ALA A 106 11.19 -13.78 17.65
CA ALA A 106 10.24 -13.20 18.60
C ALA A 106 10.15 -11.66 18.50
N ALA A 107 11.28 -10.97 18.34
CA ALA A 107 11.29 -9.51 18.16
C ALA A 107 10.64 -9.09 16.84
N LEU A 108 10.85 -9.86 15.78
CA LEU A 108 10.22 -9.62 14.48
C LEU A 108 8.70 -9.88 14.53
N ARG A 109 8.25 -10.90 15.28
CA ARG A 109 6.82 -11.15 15.52
C ARG A 109 6.16 -10.01 16.27
N SER A 110 6.79 -9.47 17.31
CA SER A 110 6.23 -8.36 18.07
C SER A 110 6.14 -7.08 17.25
N LEU A 111 7.12 -6.80 16.38
CA LEU A 111 7.06 -5.70 15.41
C LEU A 111 5.89 -5.88 14.42
N ALA A 112 5.74 -7.10 13.90
CA ALA A 112 4.64 -7.43 12.98
C ALA A 112 3.26 -7.24 13.64
N GLU A 113 3.11 -7.64 14.90
CA GLU A 113 1.88 -7.48 15.68
C GLU A 113 1.60 -6.02 16.00
N ALA A 114 2.63 -5.25 16.36
CA ALA A 114 2.50 -3.82 16.60
C ALA A 114 2.10 -3.05 15.32
N ALA A 115 2.60 -3.46 14.14
CA ALA A 115 2.20 -2.89 12.87
C ALA A 115 0.74 -3.26 12.51
N ALA A 116 0.37 -4.53 12.66
CA ALA A 116 -1.02 -4.98 12.46
C ALA A 116 -2.01 -4.23 13.36
N ALA A 117 -1.67 -3.99 14.63
CA ALA A 117 -2.51 -3.25 15.57
C ALA A 117 -2.77 -1.79 15.15
N ARG A 118 -1.89 -1.20 14.32
CA ARG A 118 -2.07 0.15 13.76
C ARG A 118 -2.74 0.15 12.38
N GLY A 119 -3.04 -1.03 11.82
CA GLY A 119 -3.52 -1.16 10.45
C GLY A 119 -2.43 -1.04 9.38
N ASP A 120 -1.15 -1.07 9.77
CA ASP A 120 0.00 -1.02 8.86
C ASP A 120 0.28 -2.43 8.28
N TRP A 121 -0.64 -2.96 7.48
CA TRP A 121 -0.61 -4.35 7.00
C TRP A 121 0.64 -4.71 6.19
N ASP A 122 1.12 -3.78 5.35
CA ASP A 122 2.33 -3.98 4.54
C ASP A 122 3.56 -4.26 5.43
N GLU A 123 3.75 -3.44 6.48
CA GLU A 123 4.84 -3.60 7.44
C GLU A 123 4.65 -4.88 8.26
N ALA A 124 3.41 -5.14 8.69
CA ALA A 124 3.07 -6.33 9.44
C ALA A 124 3.41 -7.62 8.67
N LEU A 125 3.08 -7.68 7.38
CA LEU A 125 3.37 -8.82 6.52
C LEU A 125 4.88 -9.01 6.32
N VAL A 126 5.61 -7.93 6.03
CA VAL A 126 7.07 -7.96 5.83
C VAL A 126 7.79 -8.43 7.09
N GLU A 127 7.46 -7.89 8.25
CA GLU A 127 8.10 -8.28 9.52
C GLU A 127 7.69 -9.70 9.94
N ARG A 128 6.47 -10.16 9.68
CA ARG A 128 6.06 -11.56 9.94
C ARG A 128 6.80 -12.54 9.02
N PHE A 129 7.02 -12.21 7.75
CA PHE A 129 7.82 -13.04 6.85
C PHE A 129 9.27 -13.15 7.31
N ARG A 130 9.88 -12.02 7.71
CA ARG A 130 11.22 -12.02 8.31
C ARG A 130 11.28 -12.86 9.58
N ALA A 131 10.25 -12.79 10.42
CA ALA A 131 10.15 -13.60 11.63
C ALA A 131 10.12 -15.10 11.31
N LEU A 132 9.32 -15.50 10.32
CA LEU A 132 9.25 -16.89 9.85
C LEU A 132 10.62 -17.36 9.37
N VAL A 133 11.28 -16.58 8.53
CA VAL A 133 12.64 -16.87 8.03
C VAL A 133 13.65 -17.01 9.15
N ARG A 134 13.69 -16.05 10.08
CA ARG A 134 14.55 -16.10 11.25
C ARG A 134 14.24 -17.30 12.14
N SER A 135 12.98 -17.67 12.29
CA SER A 135 12.55 -18.82 13.09
C SER A 135 13.05 -20.15 12.49
N LEU A 136 13.11 -20.27 11.17
CA LEU A 136 13.67 -21.46 10.50
C LEU A 136 15.20 -21.54 10.68
N ASP A 137 15.88 -20.39 10.71
CA ASP A 137 17.32 -20.28 10.95
C ASP A 137 17.69 -20.59 12.41
N GLU A 138 17.00 -19.96 13.37
CA GLU A 138 17.20 -20.20 14.81
C GLU A 138 16.97 -21.66 15.20
N ARG A 139 16.01 -22.34 14.55
CA ARG A 139 15.72 -23.77 14.75
C ARG A 139 16.65 -24.70 13.97
N THR A 140 17.65 -24.15 13.26
CA THR A 140 18.60 -24.90 12.42
C THR A 140 17.91 -25.74 11.32
N VAL A 141 16.68 -25.38 10.93
CA VAL A 141 15.96 -26.04 9.85
C VAL A 141 16.56 -25.65 8.51
N LEU A 142 16.89 -24.37 8.34
CA LEU A 142 17.55 -23.83 7.16
C LEU A 142 18.53 -22.74 7.55
N ARG A 143 19.78 -22.82 7.10
CA ARG A 143 20.69 -21.70 7.22
C ARG A 143 20.33 -20.59 6.24
N VAL A 144 20.21 -19.37 6.75
CA VAL A 144 20.02 -18.17 5.93
C VAL A 144 21.37 -17.49 5.74
N SER A 145 21.78 -17.30 4.49
CA SER A 145 23.02 -16.62 4.13
C SER A 145 22.72 -15.26 3.48
N PRO A 146 23.72 -14.36 3.43
CA PRO A 146 23.66 -13.15 2.62
C PRO A 146 23.09 -13.45 1.22
N GLY A 147 22.13 -12.65 0.75
CA GLY A 147 21.51 -12.82 -0.56
C GLY A 147 20.40 -13.89 -0.67
N THR A 148 19.99 -14.51 0.44
CA THR A 148 18.85 -15.45 0.43
C THR A 148 17.55 -14.72 0.04
N THR A 149 16.97 -15.09 -1.09
CA THR A 149 15.69 -14.55 -1.60
C THR A 149 14.49 -15.22 -0.97
N ALA A 150 13.32 -14.57 -1.01
CA ALA A 150 12.07 -15.10 -0.48
C ALA A 150 11.68 -16.41 -1.19
N LEU A 151 11.76 -16.42 -2.51
CA LEU A 151 11.50 -17.61 -3.32
C LEU A 151 12.51 -18.72 -3.07
N GLY A 152 13.80 -18.39 -2.97
CA GLY A 152 14.86 -19.36 -2.67
C GLY A 152 14.66 -20.02 -1.31
N LEU A 153 14.29 -19.23 -0.29
CA LEU A 153 13.95 -19.75 1.02
C LEU A 153 12.70 -20.63 0.98
N SER A 154 11.62 -20.19 0.33
CA SER A 154 10.39 -20.97 0.19
C SER A 154 10.66 -22.34 -0.45
N SER A 155 11.47 -22.38 -1.50
CA SER A 155 11.84 -23.63 -2.17
C SER A 155 12.53 -24.61 -1.22
N ARG A 156 13.55 -24.14 -0.47
CA ARG A 156 14.24 -24.99 0.51
C ARG A 156 13.35 -25.38 1.70
N ALA A 157 12.49 -24.47 2.16
CA ALA A 157 11.56 -24.72 3.26
C ALA A 157 10.50 -25.76 2.86
N SER A 158 10.11 -25.79 1.59
CA SER A 158 9.16 -26.77 1.06
C SER A 158 9.71 -28.20 1.12
N ALA A 159 11.04 -28.37 1.02
CA ALA A 159 11.65 -29.69 1.21
C ALA A 159 11.54 -30.19 2.66
N ALA A 160 11.69 -29.28 3.64
CA ALA A 160 11.53 -29.61 5.06
C ALA A 160 10.06 -29.71 5.50
N PHE A 161 9.15 -29.00 4.82
CA PHE A 161 7.71 -28.95 5.12
C PHE A 161 6.86 -29.12 3.85
N PRO A 162 6.77 -30.34 3.28
CA PRO A 162 6.07 -30.57 2.01
C PRO A 162 4.59 -30.19 2.05
N SER A 163 3.92 -30.39 3.18
CA SER A 163 2.50 -30.03 3.38
C SER A 163 2.24 -28.53 3.24
N SER A 164 3.25 -27.70 3.54
CA SER A 164 3.12 -26.25 3.56
C SER A 164 3.70 -25.59 2.30
N THR A 165 4.10 -26.36 1.28
CA THR A 165 4.71 -25.87 0.01
C THR A 165 3.90 -24.75 -0.64
N ALA A 166 2.59 -24.96 -0.81
CA ALA A 166 1.72 -23.97 -1.44
C ALA A 166 1.57 -22.69 -0.59
N ALA A 167 1.58 -22.83 0.73
CA ALA A 167 1.52 -21.70 1.66
C ALA A 167 2.84 -20.92 1.68
N LEU A 168 3.98 -21.60 1.71
CA LEU A 168 5.32 -21.01 1.62
C LEU A 168 5.52 -20.21 0.33
N ARG A 169 5.11 -20.78 -0.82
CA ARG A 169 5.20 -20.09 -2.11
C ARG A 169 4.35 -18.82 -2.13
N ARG A 170 3.10 -18.91 -1.67
CA ARG A 170 2.23 -17.73 -1.56
C ARG A 170 2.79 -16.69 -0.60
N ALA A 171 3.38 -17.09 0.53
CA ALA A 171 3.98 -16.15 1.47
C ALA A 171 5.19 -15.42 0.86
N ALA A 172 6.01 -16.11 0.06
CA ALA A 172 7.11 -15.49 -0.69
C ALA A 172 6.58 -14.53 -1.77
N ASP A 173 5.56 -14.93 -2.53
CA ASP A 173 4.93 -14.08 -3.55
C ASP A 173 4.29 -12.83 -2.93
N ASP A 174 3.58 -12.97 -1.80
CA ASP A 174 2.99 -11.87 -1.05
C ASP A 174 4.08 -10.93 -0.50
N PHE A 175 5.18 -11.48 0.02
CA PHE A 175 6.33 -10.69 0.48
C PHE A 175 6.94 -9.88 -0.66
N ASP A 176 7.27 -10.50 -1.79
CA ASP A 176 7.89 -9.82 -2.92
C ASP A 176 6.97 -8.74 -3.50
N ARG A 177 5.67 -9.05 -3.58
CA ARG A 177 4.63 -8.14 -4.03
C ARG A 177 4.56 -6.88 -3.16
N VAL A 178 4.57 -7.02 -1.84
CA VAL A 178 4.50 -5.89 -0.91
C VAL A 178 5.84 -5.15 -0.85
N ARG A 179 6.95 -5.87 -0.69
CA ARG A 179 8.27 -5.29 -0.41
C ARG A 179 8.94 -4.67 -1.63
N TYR A 180 8.78 -5.27 -2.81
CA TYR A 180 9.51 -4.86 -4.02
C TYR A 180 8.60 -4.29 -5.10
N LEU A 181 7.37 -4.80 -5.23
CA LEU A 181 6.42 -4.32 -6.25
C LEU A 181 5.50 -3.21 -5.75
N GLY A 182 5.50 -2.92 -4.45
CA GLY A 182 4.73 -1.81 -3.87
C GLY A 182 3.21 -1.99 -3.92
N HIS A 183 2.73 -3.23 -4.11
CA HIS A 183 1.31 -3.51 -4.06
C HIS A 183 0.89 -3.74 -2.60
N PRO A 184 -0.09 -2.99 -2.09
CA PRO A 184 -0.51 -3.10 -0.69
C PRO A 184 -1.17 -4.45 -0.41
N CYS A 185 -1.09 -4.89 0.84
CA CYS A 185 -1.82 -6.06 1.35
C CYS A 185 -2.88 -5.67 2.40
N GLY A 186 -3.82 -6.58 2.66
CA GLY A 186 -4.83 -6.44 3.70
C GLY A 186 -4.57 -7.35 4.89
N SER A 187 -5.51 -7.33 5.84
CA SER A 187 -5.47 -8.18 7.03
C SER A 187 -5.50 -9.67 6.67
N ALA A 188 -6.21 -10.05 5.61
CA ALA A 188 -6.31 -11.44 5.18
C ALA A 188 -4.95 -12.02 4.76
N GLU A 189 -4.13 -11.27 4.02
CA GLU A 189 -2.76 -11.67 3.67
C GLU A 189 -1.90 -11.83 4.92
N TYR A 190 -1.97 -10.86 5.84
CA TYR A 190 -1.25 -10.89 7.11
C TYR A 190 -1.63 -12.09 7.98
N GLU A 191 -2.92 -12.39 8.11
CA GLU A 191 -3.43 -13.52 8.89
C GLU A 191 -2.95 -14.85 8.33
N ARG A 192 -2.91 -15.00 7.00
CA ARG A 192 -2.39 -16.21 6.34
C ARG A 192 -0.93 -16.45 6.68
N ILE A 193 -0.08 -15.42 6.60
CA ILE A 193 1.34 -15.58 6.93
C ILE A 193 1.56 -15.79 8.44
N ALA A 194 0.76 -15.15 9.30
CA ALA A 194 0.81 -15.37 10.74
C ALA A 194 0.35 -16.79 11.13
N ALA A 195 -0.61 -17.36 10.42
CA ALA A 195 -1.00 -18.76 10.58
C ALA A 195 0.12 -19.71 10.14
N LEU A 196 0.72 -19.46 8.97
CA LEU A 196 1.83 -20.26 8.46
C LEU A 196 3.05 -20.23 9.40
N ASP A 197 3.43 -19.05 9.90
CA ASP A 197 4.55 -18.91 10.85
C ASP A 197 4.31 -19.76 12.12
N ARG A 198 3.09 -19.73 12.67
CA ARG A 198 2.71 -20.56 13.83
C ARG A 198 2.72 -22.05 13.52
N GLU A 199 2.18 -22.44 12.36
CA GLU A 199 2.16 -23.84 11.90
C GLU A 199 3.58 -24.38 11.78
N LEU A 200 4.47 -23.67 11.08
CA LEU A 200 5.85 -24.09 10.89
C LEU A 200 6.63 -24.09 12.20
N ALA A 201 6.39 -23.13 13.10
CA ALA A 201 7.01 -23.08 14.42
C ALA A 201 6.66 -24.31 15.28
N ALA A 202 5.43 -24.83 15.16
CA ALA A 202 4.96 -26.01 15.88
C ALA A 202 5.30 -27.34 15.17
N ALA A 203 5.49 -27.33 13.85
CA ALA A 203 5.76 -28.53 13.06
C ALA A 203 7.21 -29.02 13.20
N SER A 204 7.40 -30.35 13.21
CA SER A 204 8.71 -30.98 13.10
C SER A 204 9.16 -31.06 11.63
N PRO A 205 10.36 -30.58 11.28
CA PRO A 205 10.87 -30.63 9.92
C PRO A 205 11.27 -32.07 9.53
N ILE A 206 11.16 -32.39 8.24
CA ILE A 206 11.73 -33.62 7.68
C ILE A 206 13.21 -33.37 7.37
N LEU A 207 14.11 -33.93 8.18
CA LEU A 207 15.56 -33.65 8.12
C LEU A 207 16.35 -34.49 7.10
N ASP A 208 15.79 -35.62 6.64
CA ASP A 208 16.48 -36.54 5.71
C ASP A 208 16.79 -35.92 4.33
N ALA A 209 16.10 -34.84 3.94
CA ALA A 209 16.26 -34.19 2.65
C ALA A 209 17.45 -33.20 2.56
N LEU A 210 18.02 -32.77 3.70
CA LEU A 210 19.05 -31.70 3.73
C LEU A 210 20.50 -32.22 3.75
N GLY A 211 20.69 -33.54 3.84
CA GLY A 211 22.02 -34.17 3.88
C GLY A 211 22.60 -34.61 2.53
N ALA A 212 21.81 -34.59 1.45
CA ALA A 212 22.14 -35.24 0.18
C ALA A 212 22.83 -34.35 -0.87
N THR A 213 23.06 -33.06 -0.59
CA THR A 213 23.72 -32.11 -1.50
C THR A 213 24.90 -31.44 -0.85
N ARG A 214 25.96 -32.23 -0.57
CA ARG A 214 27.32 -31.70 -0.40
C ARG A 214 28.12 -31.88 -1.67
#